data_AF-A0A6J4KJF3-F1
#
_entry.id   AF-A0A6J4KJF3-F1
#
_cell.length_a   1.000
_cell.length_b   1.000
_cell.length_c   1.000
_cell.angle_alpha   90.00
_cell.angle_beta   90.00
_cell.angle_gamma   90.00
#
_symmetry.space_group_name_H-M   'P 1'
#
loop_
_entity.id
_entity.type
_entity.pdbx_description
1 polymer ?
#
loop_
_entity_poly.entity_id
_entity_poly.type
_entity_poly.pdbx_seq_one_letter_code
_entity_poly.pdbx_strand_id
1 'polypeptide(L)'
;MRTPPAEVVIGTALVEELLRDQFPWLAGEVRVVASGWDDVIARVGPDRWVRMPRRALSAPLVQHEADWLPVLAATLPLDVPNPVAVGRPGAGYPWMWLVCPWFEGRRLADVPVGERARAATQLGAFVAALHRPVPHAAPVSHGRGIPLAAVEPSVVERLAQVPADDAAILRAVWDRCAGAPSHPGPPLWLHG
;
A
#
# COMPACT_ATOMS: atom_id res chain seq x y z
N MET A 1 -3.55 -17.44 -0.83
CA MET A 1 -4.01 -17.24 0.56
C MET A 1 -5.39 -16.58 0.53
N ARG A 2 -6.31 -16.97 1.42
CA ARG A 2 -7.63 -16.32 1.54
C ARG A 2 -7.46 -14.99 2.29
N THR A 3 -8.22 -13.98 1.90
CA THR A 3 -8.29 -12.70 2.62
C THR A 3 -8.78 -12.97 4.06
N PRO A 4 -8.10 -12.44 5.09
CA PRO A 4 -8.53 -12.60 6.47
C PRO A 4 -9.93 -12.00 6.70
N PRO A 5 -10.70 -12.51 7.68
CA PRO A 5 -12.01 -11.96 8.01
C PRO A 5 -11.90 -10.49 8.43
N ALA A 6 -12.95 -9.71 8.16
CA ALA A 6 -13.07 -8.35 8.67
C ALA A 6 -13.40 -8.41 10.17
N GLU A 7 -12.83 -7.48 10.93
CA GLU A 7 -13.27 -7.20 12.30
C GLU A 7 -14.44 -6.21 12.30
N VAL A 8 -14.51 -5.33 11.28
CA VAL A 8 -15.61 -4.37 11.09
C VAL A 8 -16.17 -4.47 9.68
N VAL A 9 -17.49 -4.56 9.56
CA VAL A 9 -18.20 -4.52 8.28
C VAL A 9 -18.34 -3.07 7.84
N ILE A 10 -17.77 -2.74 6.70
CA ILE A 10 -17.78 -1.38 6.16
C ILE A 10 -18.61 -1.38 4.89
N GLY A 11 -19.79 -0.77 4.98
CA GLY A 11 -20.74 -0.64 3.88
C GLY A 11 -20.98 0.82 3.52
N THR A 12 -21.66 1.04 2.39
CA THR A 12 -22.01 2.36 1.86
C THR A 12 -22.63 3.28 2.90
N ALA A 13 -23.63 2.80 3.66
CA ALA A 13 -24.34 3.62 4.66
C ALA A 13 -23.42 4.17 5.75
N LEU A 14 -22.47 3.35 6.25
CA LEU A 14 -21.50 3.79 7.26
C LEU A 14 -20.57 4.89 6.70
N VAL A 15 -20.09 4.71 5.47
CA VAL A 15 -19.22 5.70 4.81
C VAL A 15 -19.97 7.02 4.60
N GLU A 16 -21.22 6.96 4.13
CA GLU A 16 -22.07 8.14 3.95
C GLU A 16 -22.35 8.86 5.28
N GLU A 17 -22.60 8.12 6.35
CA GLU A 17 -22.80 8.68 7.69
C GLU A 17 -21.56 9.42 8.19
N LEU A 18 -20.40 8.78 8.10
CA LEU A 18 -19.12 9.38 8.50
C LEU A 18 -18.75 10.62 7.67
N LEU A 19 -18.97 10.57 6.34
CA LEU A 19 -18.76 11.74 5.47
C LEU A 19 -19.71 12.88 5.83
N ARG A 20 -20.98 12.60 6.09
CA ARG A 20 -21.97 13.62 6.44
C ARG A 20 -21.66 14.29 7.78
N ASP A 21 -21.22 13.51 8.77
CA ASP A 21 -20.86 14.00 10.10
C ASP A 21 -19.58 14.86 10.07
N GLN A 22 -18.55 14.41 9.35
CA GLN A 22 -17.20 14.99 9.47
C GLN A 22 -16.81 15.90 8.32
N PHE A 23 -17.25 15.58 7.09
CA PHE A 23 -16.85 16.27 5.86
C PHE A 23 -18.05 16.46 4.92
N PRO A 24 -19.12 17.18 5.34
CA PRO A 24 -20.33 17.31 4.53
C PRO A 24 -20.09 17.93 3.14
N TRP A 25 -19.01 18.72 2.97
CA TRP A 25 -18.59 19.28 1.68
C TRP A 25 -17.87 18.27 0.76
N LEU A 26 -17.52 17.09 1.26
CA LEU A 26 -16.95 15.98 0.50
C LEU A 26 -17.96 14.86 0.23
N ALA A 27 -19.22 15.03 0.66
CA ALA A 27 -20.27 14.06 0.44
C ALA A 27 -20.59 13.92 -1.07
N GLY A 28 -20.89 12.69 -1.49
CA GLY A 28 -21.23 12.34 -2.86
C GLY A 28 -21.77 10.92 -2.93
N GLU A 29 -22.07 10.43 -4.13
CA GLU A 29 -22.48 9.04 -4.32
C GLU A 29 -21.37 8.10 -3.82
N VAL A 30 -21.71 7.23 -2.87
CA VAL A 30 -20.75 6.28 -2.29
C VAL A 30 -20.95 4.89 -2.88
N ARG A 31 -19.85 4.29 -3.34
CA ARG A 31 -19.84 2.90 -3.81
C ARG A 31 -18.64 2.16 -3.27
N VAL A 32 -18.84 1.09 -2.51
CA VAL A 32 -17.75 0.17 -2.14
C VAL A 32 -17.21 -0.48 -3.41
N VAL A 33 -15.91 -0.32 -3.68
CA VAL A 33 -15.26 -0.81 -4.91
C VAL A 33 -14.25 -1.92 -4.65
N ALA A 34 -13.69 -2.01 -3.44
CA ALA A 34 -12.79 -3.09 -3.07
C ALA A 34 -12.80 -3.35 -1.57
N SER A 35 -12.51 -4.61 -1.20
CA SER A 35 -12.22 -5.01 0.17
C SER A 35 -10.98 -5.90 0.14
N GLY A 36 -9.85 -5.34 0.57
CA GLY A 36 -8.55 -6.00 0.59
C GLY A 36 -8.32 -6.78 1.88
N TRP A 37 -7.05 -7.09 2.16
CA TRP A 37 -6.64 -7.73 3.41
C TRP A 37 -6.80 -6.82 4.61
N ASP A 38 -6.52 -5.54 4.40
CA ASP A 38 -6.34 -4.57 5.48
C ASP A 38 -7.40 -3.47 5.46
N ASP A 39 -7.91 -3.11 4.28
CA ASP A 39 -8.78 -1.95 4.11
C ASP A 39 -9.96 -2.22 3.18
N VAL A 40 -11.04 -1.46 3.39
CA VAL A 40 -12.13 -1.26 2.44
C VAL A 40 -11.92 0.06 1.70
N ILE A 41 -12.13 0.02 0.39
CA ILE A 41 -12.08 1.17 -0.50
C ILE A 41 -13.49 1.46 -1.01
N ALA A 42 -13.96 2.69 -0.76
CA ALA A 42 -15.23 3.18 -1.30
C ALA A 42 -14.99 4.41 -2.17
N ARG A 43 -15.49 4.42 -3.40
CA ARG A 43 -15.50 5.60 -4.26
C ARG A 43 -16.53 6.60 -3.72
N VAL A 44 -16.21 7.89 -3.77
CA VAL A 44 -17.08 8.99 -3.36
C VAL A 44 -17.12 10.00 -4.50
N GLY A 45 -18.26 10.08 -5.20
CA GLY A 45 -18.35 10.90 -6.40
C GLY A 45 -17.33 10.51 -7.49
N PRO A 46 -16.97 11.44 -8.40
CA PRO A 46 -16.12 11.12 -9.53
C PRO A 46 -14.62 11.09 -9.19
N ASP A 47 -14.17 11.84 -8.18
CA ASP A 47 -12.76 12.23 -8.01
C ASP A 47 -12.14 11.81 -6.68
N ARG A 48 -12.86 11.05 -5.84
CA ARG A 48 -12.39 10.67 -4.50
C ARG A 48 -12.65 9.21 -4.17
N TRP A 49 -11.87 8.71 -3.23
CA TRP A 49 -12.14 7.47 -2.53
C TRP A 49 -11.84 7.59 -1.05
N VAL A 50 -12.44 6.69 -0.29
CA VAL A 50 -12.28 6.54 1.14
C VAL A 50 -11.52 5.25 1.42
N ARG A 51 -10.47 5.35 2.25
CA ARG A 51 -9.66 4.23 2.75
C ARG A 51 -10.00 3.98 4.20
N MET A 52 -10.50 2.78 4.50
CA MET A 52 -10.90 2.44 5.86
C MET A 52 -10.31 1.10 6.29
N PRO A 53 -9.46 1.08 7.33
CA PRO A 53 -9.06 -0.16 7.99
C PRO A 53 -10.27 -1.04 8.31
N ARG A 54 -10.20 -2.32 7.97
CA ARG A 54 -11.21 -3.34 8.34
C ARG A 54 -10.73 -4.27 9.46
N ARG A 55 -9.51 -4.04 9.96
CA ARG A 55 -8.83 -4.82 11.00
C ARG A 55 -8.00 -3.88 11.88
N ALA A 56 -7.90 -4.16 13.17
CA ALA A 56 -7.12 -3.36 14.10
C ALA A 56 -5.63 -3.30 13.71
N LEU A 57 -5.12 -4.39 13.13
CA LEU A 57 -3.73 -4.50 12.68
C LEU A 57 -3.37 -3.48 11.59
N SER A 58 -4.31 -3.06 10.76
CA SER A 58 -4.06 -2.11 9.66
C SER A 58 -4.29 -0.65 10.05
N ALA A 59 -4.96 -0.37 11.17
CA ALA A 59 -5.23 1.00 11.60
C ALA A 59 -3.97 1.87 11.76
N PRO A 60 -2.84 1.37 12.34
CA PRO A 60 -1.60 2.14 12.39
C PRO A 60 -0.99 2.43 11.02
N LEU A 61 -1.25 1.58 10.00
CA LEU A 61 -0.71 1.79 8.65
C LEU A 61 -1.38 2.98 7.98
N VAL A 62 -2.68 3.16 8.20
CA VAL A 62 -3.43 4.32 7.69
C VAL A 62 -2.99 5.61 8.37
N GLN A 63 -2.60 5.57 9.66
CA GLN A 63 -1.94 6.71 10.31
C GLN A 63 -0.61 7.06 9.62
N HIS A 64 0.24 6.07 9.30
CA HIS A 64 1.47 6.34 8.57
C HIS A 64 1.22 6.98 7.20
N GLU A 65 0.17 6.54 6.50
CA GLU A 65 -0.23 7.16 5.23
C GLU A 65 -0.64 8.63 5.42
N ALA A 66 -1.42 8.94 6.46
CA ALA A 66 -1.81 10.31 6.80
C ALA A 66 -0.61 11.21 7.07
N ASP A 67 0.39 10.70 7.78
CA ASP A 67 1.56 11.46 8.21
C ASP A 67 2.57 11.65 7.07
N TRP A 68 2.77 10.64 6.23
CA TRP A 68 3.91 10.60 5.30
C TRP A 68 3.57 10.83 3.83
N LEU A 69 2.33 10.58 3.39
CA LEU A 69 1.95 10.88 2.01
C LEU A 69 2.02 12.37 1.67
N PRO A 70 1.66 13.34 2.55
CA PRO A 70 1.83 14.75 2.25
C PRO A 70 3.30 15.15 2.03
N VAL A 71 4.22 14.57 2.81
CA VAL A 71 5.66 14.81 2.69
C VAL A 71 6.21 14.22 1.38
N LEU A 72 5.81 13.00 1.06
CA LEU A 72 6.27 12.30 -0.14
C LEU A 72 5.69 12.94 -1.42
N ALA A 73 4.39 13.27 -1.43
CA ALA A 73 3.70 13.85 -2.58
C ALA A 73 4.37 15.15 -3.08
N ALA A 74 4.96 15.93 -2.18
CA ALA A 74 5.66 17.17 -2.55
C ALA A 74 6.96 16.94 -3.37
N THR A 75 7.47 15.71 -3.42
CA THR A 75 8.78 15.41 -4.03
C THR A 75 8.74 14.33 -5.12
N LEU A 76 7.63 13.61 -5.22
CA LEU A 76 7.47 12.52 -6.18
C LEU A 76 7.08 13.05 -7.56
N PRO A 77 7.57 12.41 -8.65
CA PRO A 77 7.34 12.88 -10.02
C PRO A 77 5.97 12.48 -10.58
N LEU A 78 5.16 11.75 -9.81
CA LEU A 78 3.81 11.32 -10.15
C LEU A 78 2.90 11.57 -8.96
N ASP A 79 1.62 11.84 -9.26
CA ASP A 79 0.61 11.97 -8.23
C ASP A 79 0.47 10.67 -7.42
N VAL A 80 0.42 10.84 -6.11
CA VAL A 80 0.15 9.79 -5.12
C VAL A 80 -1.12 10.15 -4.35
N PRO A 81 -1.79 9.21 -3.67
CA PRO A 81 -3.07 9.47 -3.01
C PRO A 81 -2.91 10.28 -1.71
N ASN A 82 -2.35 11.49 -1.82
CA ASN A 82 -2.21 12.43 -0.73
C ASN A 82 -3.59 12.74 -0.12
N PRO A 83 -3.83 12.42 1.16
CA PRO A 83 -5.16 12.58 1.75
C PRO A 83 -5.63 14.03 1.70
N VAL A 84 -6.87 14.23 1.24
CA VAL A 84 -7.54 15.55 1.26
C VAL A 84 -8.31 15.77 2.57
N ALA A 85 -8.61 14.70 3.30
CA ALA A 85 -9.16 14.75 4.65
C ALA A 85 -8.79 13.50 5.44
N VAL A 86 -8.68 13.67 6.76
CA VAL A 86 -8.37 12.60 7.72
C VAL A 86 -9.53 12.49 8.69
N GLY A 87 -10.31 11.42 8.57
CA GLY A 87 -11.46 11.13 9.38
C GLY A 87 -11.11 10.51 10.72
N ARG A 88 -11.91 10.82 11.74
CA ARG A 88 -11.84 10.26 13.09
C ARG A 88 -12.83 9.10 13.28
N PRO A 89 -12.65 8.25 14.31
CA PRO A 89 -13.67 7.28 14.72
C PRO A 89 -15.04 7.92 14.93
N GLY A 90 -16.12 7.19 14.63
CA GLY A 90 -17.50 7.68 14.69
C GLY A 90 -18.50 6.66 14.15
N ALA A 91 -19.81 6.83 14.40
CA ALA A 91 -20.86 5.93 13.89
C ALA A 91 -20.61 4.42 14.15
N GLY A 92 -19.94 4.09 15.27
CA GLY A 92 -19.53 2.71 15.58
C GLY A 92 -18.26 2.21 14.87
N TYR A 93 -17.68 2.99 13.94
CA TYR A 93 -16.38 2.73 13.34
C TYR A 93 -15.22 3.16 14.27
N PRO A 94 -14.26 2.28 14.59
CA PRO A 94 -13.33 2.50 15.70
C PRO A 94 -12.00 3.17 15.33
N TRP A 95 -11.69 3.36 14.04
CA TRP A 95 -10.35 3.79 13.60
C TRP A 95 -10.37 5.11 12.82
N MET A 96 -9.18 5.69 12.63
CA MET A 96 -8.96 6.73 11.63
C MET A 96 -9.22 6.17 10.22
N TRP A 97 -9.66 7.02 9.32
CA TRP A 97 -9.82 6.73 7.89
C TRP A 97 -9.41 7.93 7.04
N LEU A 98 -9.21 7.73 5.73
CA LEU A 98 -8.73 8.79 4.83
C LEU A 98 -9.73 9.02 3.70
N VAL A 99 -9.84 10.28 3.27
CA VAL A 99 -10.38 10.65 1.96
C VAL A 99 -9.21 11.03 1.07
N CYS A 100 -9.06 10.36 -0.07
CA CYS A 100 -7.95 10.54 -0.99
C CYS A 100 -8.46 10.84 -2.41
N PRO A 101 -7.65 11.49 -3.26
CA PRO A 101 -7.99 11.69 -4.67
C PRO A 101 -8.06 10.34 -5.39
N TRP A 102 -9.05 10.21 -6.27
CA TRP A 102 -9.18 9.11 -7.20
C TRP A 102 -8.48 9.46 -8.52
N PHE A 103 -7.60 8.57 -8.96
CA PHE A 103 -6.90 8.71 -10.23
C PHE A 103 -7.54 7.77 -11.25
N GLU A 104 -8.11 8.36 -12.30
CA GLU A 104 -8.54 7.57 -13.45
C GLU A 104 -7.33 6.94 -14.13
N GLY A 105 -7.39 5.64 -14.37
CA GLY A 105 -6.27 4.89 -14.91
C GLY A 105 -6.56 3.42 -15.11
N ARG A 106 -5.64 2.75 -15.81
CA ARG A 106 -5.67 1.31 -16.04
C ARG A 106 -4.56 0.66 -15.24
N ARG A 107 -4.85 -0.41 -14.52
CA ARG A 107 -3.83 -1.17 -13.77
C ARG A 107 -2.81 -1.71 -14.76
N LEU A 108 -1.52 -1.56 -14.45
CA LEU A 108 -0.44 -2.04 -15.32
C LEU A 108 -0.51 -3.55 -15.55
N ALA A 109 -1.07 -4.30 -14.59
CA ALA A 109 -1.31 -5.74 -14.70
C ALA A 109 -2.28 -6.12 -15.84
N ASP A 110 -3.22 -5.22 -16.19
CA ASP A 110 -4.20 -5.41 -17.27
C ASP A 110 -3.65 -4.96 -18.64
N VAL A 111 -2.45 -4.38 -18.69
CA VAL A 111 -1.80 -3.93 -19.92
C VAL A 111 -0.99 -5.09 -20.54
N PRO A 112 -1.04 -5.33 -21.85
CA PRO A 112 -0.20 -6.34 -22.51
C PRO A 112 1.30 -6.11 -22.24
N VAL A 113 2.06 -7.18 -22.02
CA VAL A 113 3.49 -7.09 -21.64
C VAL A 113 4.31 -6.24 -22.61
N GLY A 114 4.09 -6.38 -23.92
CA GLY A 114 4.78 -5.60 -24.96
C GLY A 114 4.51 -4.09 -24.91
N GLU A 115 3.41 -3.67 -24.28
CA GLU A 115 3.05 -2.25 -24.12
C GLU A 115 3.52 -1.67 -22.78
N ARG A 116 3.84 -2.51 -21.78
CA ARG A 116 4.26 -2.06 -20.44
C ARG A 116 5.58 -1.30 -20.44
N ALA A 117 6.44 -1.53 -21.43
CA ALA A 117 7.74 -0.86 -21.56
C ALA A 117 7.61 0.68 -21.52
N ARG A 118 6.49 1.23 -22.00
CA ARG A 118 6.22 2.67 -21.98
C ARG A 118 6.18 3.26 -20.56
N ALA A 119 5.75 2.47 -19.56
CA ALA A 119 5.69 2.89 -18.16
C ALA A 119 6.99 2.65 -17.39
N ALA A 120 7.92 1.85 -17.93
CA ALA A 120 9.12 1.41 -17.21
C ALA A 120 10.04 2.57 -16.83
N THR A 121 10.27 3.52 -17.75
CA THR A 121 11.10 4.70 -17.49
C THR A 121 10.48 5.59 -16.42
N GLN A 122 9.17 5.83 -16.47
CA GLN A 122 8.46 6.62 -15.47
C GLN A 122 8.47 5.94 -14.09
N LEU A 123 8.26 4.63 -14.04
CA LEU A 123 8.36 3.84 -12.81
C LEU A 123 9.77 3.89 -12.22
N GLY A 124 10.80 3.75 -13.03
CA GLY A 124 12.20 3.89 -12.59
C GLY A 124 12.50 5.26 -12.01
N ALA A 125 12.03 6.33 -12.67
CA ALA A 125 12.16 7.70 -12.17
C ALA A 125 11.41 7.90 -10.84
N PHE A 126 10.20 7.34 -10.70
CA PHE A 126 9.43 7.39 -9.47
C PHE A 126 10.14 6.68 -8.31
N VAL A 127 10.62 5.44 -8.53
CA VAL A 127 11.34 4.67 -7.50
C VAL A 127 12.64 5.37 -7.10
N ALA A 128 13.37 5.94 -8.06
CA ALA A 128 14.57 6.72 -7.76
C ALA A 128 14.26 7.99 -6.94
N ALA A 129 13.14 8.66 -7.24
CA ALA A 129 12.71 9.82 -6.48
C ALA A 129 12.21 9.46 -5.07
N LEU A 130 11.57 8.30 -4.92
CA LEU A 130 11.13 7.76 -3.64
C LEU A 130 12.32 7.43 -2.74
N HIS A 131 13.35 6.75 -3.25
CA HIS A 131 14.49 6.25 -2.47
C HIS A 131 15.45 7.36 -1.98
N ARG A 132 14.97 8.17 -1.02
CA ARG A 132 15.73 9.23 -0.33
C ARG A 132 15.88 8.89 1.16
N PRO A 133 16.92 9.44 1.82
CA PRO A 133 17.09 9.28 3.26
C PRO A 133 15.82 9.65 4.03
N VAL A 134 15.43 8.81 4.98
CA VAL A 134 14.25 9.04 5.82
C VAL A 134 14.59 9.95 7.01
N PRO A 135 13.64 10.77 7.49
CA PRO A 135 13.78 11.42 8.79
C PRO A 135 13.72 10.40 9.92
N HIS A 136 14.30 10.75 11.08
CA HIS A 136 14.35 9.85 12.25
C HIS A 136 12.97 9.34 12.70
N ALA A 137 11.91 10.12 12.51
CA ALA A 137 10.55 9.75 12.90
C ALA A 137 9.83 8.81 11.91
N ALA A 138 10.47 8.46 10.78
CA ALA A 138 9.85 7.61 9.77
C ALA A 138 9.57 6.19 10.32
N PRO A 139 8.46 5.57 9.91
CA PRO A 139 8.10 4.24 10.36
C PRO A 139 9.07 3.20 9.81
N VAL A 140 9.37 2.19 10.63
CA VAL A 140 10.20 1.05 10.24
C VAL A 140 9.30 -0.13 9.90
N SER A 141 9.50 -0.72 8.72
CA SER A 141 8.81 -1.94 8.34
C SER A 141 9.49 -3.17 8.96
N HIS A 142 8.70 -4.06 9.55
CA HIS A 142 9.21 -5.33 10.10
C HIS A 142 9.42 -6.41 9.02
N GLY A 143 8.86 -6.23 7.83
CA GLY A 143 8.88 -7.23 6.75
C GLY A 143 9.51 -6.75 5.45
N ARG A 144 9.84 -5.46 5.33
CA ARG A 144 10.42 -4.87 4.12
C ARG A 144 11.64 -4.03 4.43
N GLY A 145 12.56 -3.97 3.47
CA GLY A 145 13.85 -3.32 3.68
C GLY A 145 14.78 -4.08 4.65
N ILE A 146 14.44 -5.31 5.03
CA ILE A 146 15.25 -6.18 5.88
C ILE A 146 16.23 -7.01 5.02
N PRO A 147 17.34 -7.51 5.60
CA PRO A 147 18.23 -8.43 4.91
C PRO A 147 17.47 -9.62 4.34
N LEU A 148 17.73 -9.98 3.08
CA LEU A 148 16.98 -11.03 2.40
C LEU A 148 17.08 -12.38 3.13
N ALA A 149 18.25 -12.70 3.70
CA ALA A 149 18.45 -13.89 4.52
C ALA A 149 17.47 -14.00 5.71
N ALA A 150 16.94 -12.88 6.23
CA ALA A 150 16.01 -12.89 7.34
C ALA A 150 14.65 -13.54 7.01
N VAL A 151 14.29 -13.67 5.73
CA VAL A 151 13.04 -14.34 5.30
C VAL A 151 13.27 -15.74 4.72
N GLU A 152 14.48 -16.30 4.86
CA GLU A 152 14.84 -17.61 4.31
C GLU A 152 13.87 -18.74 4.69
N PRO A 153 13.41 -18.90 5.95
CA PRO A 153 12.53 -20.01 6.31
C PRO A 153 11.25 -20.06 5.45
N SER A 154 10.67 -18.90 5.18
CA SER A 154 9.46 -18.71 4.37
C SER A 154 9.70 -19.05 2.89
N VAL A 155 10.93 -18.82 2.40
CA VAL A 155 11.32 -19.15 1.03
C VAL A 155 11.60 -20.64 0.87
N VAL A 156 12.31 -21.25 1.82
CA VAL A 156 12.58 -22.70 1.82
C VAL A 156 11.27 -23.49 1.83
N GLU A 157 10.31 -23.09 2.66
CA GLU A 157 8.97 -23.70 2.70
C GLU A 157 8.26 -23.63 1.34
N ARG A 158 8.38 -22.52 0.61
CA ARG A 158 7.75 -22.33 -0.70
C ARG A 158 8.50 -23.05 -1.83
N LEU A 159 9.83 -23.16 -1.75
CA LEU A 159 10.62 -23.93 -2.70
C LEU A 159 10.26 -25.42 -2.68
N ALA A 160 9.84 -25.96 -1.53
CA ALA A 160 9.35 -27.32 -1.43
C ALA A 160 8.02 -27.57 -2.19
N GLN A 161 7.35 -26.52 -2.67
CA GLN A 161 6.06 -26.60 -3.37
C GLN A 161 6.17 -26.49 -4.89
N VAL A 162 7.38 -26.33 -5.44
CA VAL A 162 7.62 -26.23 -6.89
C VAL A 162 8.44 -27.43 -7.40
N PRO A 163 8.44 -27.71 -8.72
CA PRO A 163 9.23 -28.82 -9.28
C PRO A 163 10.71 -28.74 -8.89
N ALA A 164 11.35 -29.89 -8.69
CA ALA A 164 12.72 -29.96 -8.16
C ALA A 164 13.75 -29.17 -9.00
N ASP A 165 13.64 -29.23 -10.32
CA ASP A 165 14.54 -28.50 -11.23
C ASP A 165 14.37 -26.97 -11.08
N ASP A 166 13.12 -26.49 -11.00
CA ASP A 166 12.82 -25.08 -10.76
C ASP A 166 13.27 -24.65 -9.35
N ALA A 167 13.06 -25.51 -8.34
CA ALA A 167 13.48 -25.27 -6.98
C ALA A 167 15.01 -25.09 -6.88
N ALA A 168 15.79 -25.92 -7.59
CA ALA A 168 17.24 -25.81 -7.64
C ALA A 168 17.70 -24.50 -8.29
N ILE A 169 17.06 -24.09 -9.40
CA ILE A 169 17.36 -22.82 -10.08
C ILE A 169 17.05 -21.64 -9.16
N LEU A 170 15.85 -21.62 -8.56
CA LEU A 170 15.41 -20.56 -7.65
C LEU A 170 16.27 -20.49 -6.39
N ARG A 171 16.70 -21.64 -5.84
CA ARG A 171 17.61 -21.72 -4.70
C ARG A 171 18.97 -21.10 -5.02
N ALA A 172 19.54 -21.40 -6.18
CA ALA A 172 20.80 -20.79 -6.59
C ALA A 172 20.70 -19.26 -6.77
N VAL A 173 19.56 -18.75 -7.25
CA VAL A 173 19.30 -17.30 -7.31
C VAL A 173 19.16 -16.72 -5.90
N TRP A 174 18.40 -17.38 -5.03
CA TRP A 174 18.20 -16.98 -3.64
C TRP A 174 19.52 -16.85 -2.89
N ASP A 175 20.37 -17.88 -2.90
CA ASP A 175 21.62 -17.89 -2.14
C ASP A 175 22.56 -16.76 -2.58
N ARG A 176 22.61 -16.45 -3.89
CA ARG A 176 23.36 -15.30 -4.41
C ARG A 176 22.81 -13.97 -3.90
N CYS A 177 21.49 -13.79 -3.93
CA CYS A 177 20.86 -12.54 -3.48
C CYS A 177 20.93 -12.39 -1.95
N ALA A 178 20.79 -13.48 -1.20
CA ALA A 178 20.85 -13.50 0.25
C ALA A 178 22.27 -13.25 0.78
N GLY A 179 23.29 -13.65 0.01
CA GLY A 179 24.69 -13.33 0.28
C GLY A 179 25.14 -11.93 -0.14
N ALA A 180 24.26 -11.11 -0.74
CA ALA A 180 24.60 -9.73 -1.09
C ALA A 180 24.84 -8.90 0.18
N PRO A 181 25.81 -7.97 0.18
CA PRO A 181 26.07 -7.12 1.33
C PRO A 181 24.85 -6.24 1.64
N SER A 182 24.63 -5.97 2.92
CA SER A 182 23.63 -5.01 3.37
C SER A 182 23.86 -3.63 2.73
N HIS A 183 22.77 -2.87 2.56
CA HIS A 183 22.86 -1.49 2.10
C HIS A 183 23.78 -0.67 3.03
N PRO A 184 24.87 -0.06 2.51
CA PRO A 184 25.86 0.62 3.35
C PRO A 184 25.48 2.07 3.68
N GLY A 185 24.44 2.62 3.04
CA GLY A 185 23.99 4.00 3.22
C GLY A 185 22.95 4.16 4.34
N PRO A 186 22.43 5.38 4.52
CA PRO A 186 21.37 5.63 5.48
C PRO A 186 20.07 4.91 5.09
N PRO A 187 19.15 4.67 6.03
CA PRO A 187 17.82 4.15 5.70
C PRO A 187 17.10 5.04 4.70
N LEU A 188 16.50 4.43 3.69
CA LEU A 188 15.79 5.12 2.61
C LEU A 188 14.29 4.80 2.68
N TRP A 189 13.46 5.70 2.15
CA TRP A 189 12.07 5.37 1.87
C TRP A 189 12.02 4.21 0.88
N LEU A 190 11.07 3.30 1.07
CA LEU A 190 10.87 2.12 0.26
C LEU A 190 9.39 1.96 -0.05
N HIS A 191 9.08 1.25 -1.13
CA HIS A 191 7.72 0.83 -1.41
C HIS A 191 7.38 -0.48 -0.67
N GLY A 192 6.30 -0.45 0.10
CA GLY A 192 5.48 -1.63 0.42
C GLY A 192 4.96 -1.72 1.84
#